data_AF-Q6MSX6-F1
#
_entry.id   AF-Q6MSX6-F1
#
_cell.length_a   1.000
_cell.length_b   1.000
_cell.length_c   1.000
_cell.angle_alpha   90.00
_cell.angle_beta   90.00
_cell.angle_gamma   90.00
#
_symmetry.space_group_name_H-M   'P 1'
#
loop_
_entity.id
_entity.type
_entity.pdbx_description
1 polymer ?
#
loop_
_entity_poly.entity_id
_entity_poly.type
_entity_poly.pdbx_seq_one_letter_code
_entity_poly.pdbx_strand_id
1 'polypeptide(L)'
;MFIKRLKISTPNQVIRDLEFKKGLNLIVDNTPINDLTQTGNNVGKTTVLKLISFCLAGKADDIYKGIESKTTNDIVKDFLINNKVLITLELVENLDNPFSNKITIQRNF
;
A
#
# COMPACT_ATOMS: atom_id res chain seq x y z
N MET A 1 13.30 12.00 7.19
CA MET A 1 11.94 11.46 7.37
C MET A 1 11.91 9.99 6.96
N PHE A 2 11.19 9.17 7.70
CA PHE A 2 11.00 7.73 7.48
C PHE A 2 9.52 7.42 7.33
N ILE A 3 9.18 6.41 6.53
CA ILE A 3 7.83 5.85 6.51
C ILE A 3 7.64 5.06 7.81
N LYS A 4 6.64 5.42 8.61
CA LYS A 4 6.29 4.74 9.87
C LYS A 4 5.12 3.79 9.69
N ARG A 5 4.12 4.18 8.91
CA ARG A 5 2.87 3.42 8.78
C ARG A 5 2.19 3.63 7.44
N LEU A 6 1.62 2.58 6.87
CA LEU A 6 0.67 2.62 5.76
C LEU A 6 -0.63 1.94 6.20
N LYS A 7 -1.71 2.71 6.25
CA LYS A 7 -3.04 2.22 6.61
C LYS A 7 -3.98 2.34 5.42
N ILE A 8 -4.70 1.27 5.14
CA ILE A 8 -5.76 1.19 4.13
C ILE A 8 -7.08 0.96 4.88
N SER A 9 -8.04 1.86 4.71
CA SER A 9 -9.33 1.78 5.39
C SER A 9 -10.47 2.23 4.51
N THR A 10 -11.67 1.77 4.85
CA THR A 10 -12.94 2.36 4.42
C THR A 10 -13.48 3.21 5.56
N PRO A 11 -14.60 3.94 5.38
CA PRO A 11 -15.26 4.63 6.49
C PRO A 11 -15.67 3.70 7.65
N ASN A 12 -15.89 2.41 7.37
CA ASN A 12 -16.46 1.47 8.32
C ASN A 12 -15.41 0.55 8.97
N GLN A 13 -14.28 0.31 8.31
CA GLN A 13 -13.29 -0.67 8.78
C GLN A 13 -11.88 -0.42 8.24
N VAL A 14 -10.89 -0.94 8.97
CA VAL A 14 -9.50 -1.01 8.52
C VAL A 14 -9.31 -2.29 7.72
N ILE A 15 -8.92 -2.15 6.44
CA ILE A 15 -8.63 -3.29 5.56
C ILE A 15 -7.25 -3.86 5.88
N ARG A 16 -6.26 -2.97 6.05
CA ARG A 16 -4.89 -3.36 6.36
C ARG A 16 -4.15 -2.21 7.06
N ASP A 17 -3.28 -2.58 7.97
CA ASP A 17 -2.46 -1.67 8.75
C ASP A 17 -1.02 -2.20 8.80
N LEU A 18 -0.09 -1.48 8.18
CA LEU A 18 1.30 -1.87 8.06
C LEU A 18 2.17 -0.89 8.82
N GLU A 19 2.85 -1.36 9.85
CA GLU A 19 3.87 -0.60 10.57
C GLU A 19 5.27 -0.95 10.06
N PHE A 20 6.03 0.07 9.69
CA PHE A 20 7.40 -0.07 9.26
C PHE A 20 8.34 0.06 10.45
N LYS A 21 9.35 -0.80 10.48
CA LYS A 21 10.37 -0.83 11.53
C LYS A 21 11.69 -0.27 11.02
N LYS A 22 12.55 0.15 11.94
CA LYS A 22 13.93 0.50 11.62
C LYS A 22 14.65 -0.72 11.04
N GLY A 23 15.41 -0.50 9.97
CA GLY A 23 16.11 -1.57 9.25
C GLY A 23 15.34 -2.08 8.04
N LEU A 24 15.57 -3.34 7.68
CA LEU A 24 15.00 -3.96 6.49
C LEU A 24 13.55 -4.42 6.72
N ASN A 25 12.64 -3.96 5.87
CA ASN A 25 11.26 -4.41 5.85
C ASN A 25 11.05 -5.26 4.58
N LEU A 26 10.54 -6.48 4.73
CA LEU A 26 10.36 -7.43 3.63
C LEU A 26 8.87 -7.61 3.32
N ILE A 27 8.48 -7.37 2.07
CA ILE A 27 7.14 -7.66 1.57
C ILE A 27 7.19 -9.01 0.85
N VAL A 28 6.81 -10.05 1.58
CA VAL A 28 6.82 -11.44 1.09
C VAL A 28 5.40 -11.89 0.75
N ASP A 29 5.28 -12.89 -0.12
CA ASP A 29 4.03 -13.59 -0.35
C ASP A 29 3.94 -14.87 0.50
N ASN A 30 2.74 -15.45 0.56
CA ASN A 30 2.47 -16.67 1.33
C ASN A 30 2.48 -17.92 0.43
N THR A 31 3.18 -17.90 -0.71
CA THR A 31 3.21 -19.06 -1.61
C THR A 31 3.92 -20.22 -0.90
N PRO A 32 3.29 -21.40 -0.78
CA PRO A 32 3.92 -22.54 -0.11
C PRO A 32 5.23 -22.93 -0.79
N ILE A 33 6.30 -23.06 -0.02
CA ILE A 33 7.65 -23.45 -0.51
C ILE A 33 7.63 -24.84 -1.16
N ASN A 34 6.63 -25.65 -0.80
CA ASN A 34 6.50 -27.06 -1.14
C ASN A 34 6.06 -27.29 -2.60
N ASP A 35 5.64 -26.25 -3.31
CA ASP A 35 5.15 -26.33 -4.68
C ASP A 35 5.81 -25.25 -5.54
N LEU A 36 7.01 -25.57 -6.05
CA LEU A 36 7.85 -24.69 -6.87
C LEU A 36 7.19 -24.27 -8.20
N THR A 37 6.03 -24.83 -8.55
CA THR A 37 5.27 -24.47 -9.76
C THR A 37 4.29 -23.33 -9.52
N GLN A 38 3.92 -23.05 -8.27
CA GLN A 38 3.08 -21.91 -7.94
C GLN A 38 3.93 -20.64 -7.91
N THR A 39 3.65 -19.72 -8.83
CA THR A 39 4.31 -18.42 -8.86
C THR A 39 3.54 -17.44 -7.98
N GLY A 40 4.23 -16.77 -7.05
CA GLY A 40 3.65 -15.72 -6.19
C GLY A 40 3.35 -14.40 -6.93
N ASN A 41 3.13 -14.45 -8.23
CA ASN A 41 2.86 -13.27 -9.05
C ASN A 41 1.43 -12.75 -8.79
N ASN A 42 1.23 -11.43 -8.90
CA ASN A 42 -0.06 -10.77 -8.75
C ASN A 42 -0.77 -10.90 -7.38
N VAL A 43 -0.08 -11.36 -6.34
CA VAL A 43 -0.59 -11.44 -4.95
C VAL A 43 -0.65 -10.08 -4.20
N GLY A 44 -0.42 -8.97 -4.90
CA GLY A 44 -0.56 -7.62 -4.33
C GLY A 44 0.69 -7.00 -3.69
N LYS A 45 1.88 -7.62 -3.83
CA LYS A 45 3.15 -7.06 -3.31
C LYS A 45 3.43 -5.66 -3.88
N THR A 46 3.36 -5.52 -5.21
CA THR A 46 3.57 -4.25 -5.91
C THR A 46 2.52 -3.20 -5.54
N THR A 47 1.31 -3.61 -5.16
CA THR A 47 0.24 -2.70 -4.74
C THR A 47 0.65 -1.90 -3.51
N VAL A 48 1.37 -2.50 -2.55
CA VAL A 48 1.89 -1.77 -1.36
C VAL A 48 2.76 -0.60 -1.78
N LEU A 49 3.69 -0.82 -2.72
CA LEU A 49 4.58 0.22 -3.23
C LEU A 49 3.82 1.30 -4.01
N LYS A 50 2.84 0.90 -4.82
CA LYS A 50 1.99 1.82 -5.59
C LYS A 50 1.13 2.70 -4.67
N LEU A 51 0.64 2.18 -3.55
CA LEU A 51 -0.13 2.97 -2.56
C LEU A 51 0.75 4.01 -1.84
N ILE A 52 2.00 3.66 -1.52
CA ILE A 52 2.97 4.63 -0.98
C ILE A 52 3.24 5.73 -2.01
N SER A 53 3.53 5.34 -3.25
CA SER A 53 3.74 6.28 -4.37
C SER A 53 2.52 7.20 -4.55
N PHE A 54 1.30 6.64 -4.48
CA PHE A 54 0.07 7.40 -4.55
C PHE A 54 -0.01 8.46 -3.46
N CYS A 55 0.27 8.16 -2.19
CA CYS A 55 0.33 9.19 -1.16
C CYS A 55 1.39 10.27 -1.46
N LEU A 56 2.51 9.91 -2.09
CA LEU A 56 3.58 10.82 -2.50
C LEU A 56 3.34 11.44 -3.89
N ALA A 57 2.10 11.81 -4.20
CA ALA A 57 1.65 12.46 -5.44
C ALA A 57 1.69 11.61 -6.73
N GLY A 58 1.85 10.29 -6.62
CA GLY A 58 1.64 9.36 -7.73
C GLY A 58 0.19 9.35 -8.26
N LYS A 59 -0.02 8.79 -9.45
CA LYS A 59 -1.34 8.71 -10.08
C LYS A 59 -2.14 7.53 -9.53
N ALA A 60 -3.43 7.76 -9.24
CA ALA A 60 -4.34 6.69 -8.78
C ALA A 60 -4.42 5.54 -9.79
N ASP A 61 -4.45 5.88 -11.08
CA ASP A 61 -4.51 4.95 -12.20
C ASP A 61 -3.41 3.89 -12.18
N ASP A 62 -2.22 4.19 -11.66
CA ASP A 62 -1.11 3.25 -11.61
C ASP A 62 -1.41 2.05 -10.72
N ILE A 63 -2.37 2.16 -9.79
CA ILE A 63 -2.76 1.10 -8.86
C ILE A 63 -3.60 0.03 -9.55
N TYR A 64 -4.51 0.43 -10.42
CA TYR A 64 -5.46 -0.47 -11.08
C TYR A 64 -5.23 -0.62 -12.59
N LYS A 65 -4.29 0.12 -13.20
CA LYS A 65 -3.85 -0.11 -14.59
C LYS A 65 -2.56 -0.93 -14.63
N GLY A 66 -2.52 -1.89 -15.55
CA GLY A 66 -1.30 -2.63 -15.86
C GLY A 66 -0.24 -1.71 -16.47
N ILE A 67 1.02 -1.87 -16.01
CA ILE A 67 2.17 -1.08 -16.51
C ILE A 67 2.40 -1.37 -18.02
N GLU A 68 2.14 -2.60 -18.45
CA GLU A 68 2.45 -3.08 -19.80
C GLU A 68 1.24 -3.11 -20.74
N SER A 69 0.07 -3.53 -20.26
CA SER A 69 -1.10 -3.79 -21.12
C SER A 69 -2.00 -2.57 -21.33
N LYS A 70 -1.84 -1.49 -20.54
CA LYS A 70 -2.83 -0.40 -20.38
C LYS A 70 -4.25 -0.87 -20.03
N THR A 71 -4.45 -2.15 -19.70
CA THR A 71 -5.75 -2.67 -19.29
C THR A 71 -6.03 -2.23 -17.87
N THR A 72 -7.26 -1.76 -17.66
CA THR A 72 -7.77 -1.35 -16.35
C THR A 72 -8.34 -2.60 -15.67
N ASN A 73 -7.94 -2.84 -14.43
CA ASN A 73 -8.58 -3.81 -13.55
C ASN A 73 -9.79 -3.12 -12.90
N ASP A 74 -10.93 -3.20 -13.58
CA ASP A 74 -12.17 -2.54 -13.15
C ASP A 74 -12.63 -3.03 -11.78
N ILE A 75 -12.39 -4.31 -11.44
CA ILE A 75 -12.72 -4.86 -10.11
C ILE A 75 -11.98 -4.10 -9.01
N VAL A 76 -10.67 -3.87 -9.17
CA VAL A 76 -9.87 -3.12 -8.19
C VAL A 76 -10.30 -1.66 -8.15
N LYS A 77 -10.51 -1.04 -9.31
CA LYS A 77 -10.94 0.36 -9.41
C LYS A 77 -12.28 0.59 -8.71
N ASP A 78 -13.28 -0.22 -9.03
CA ASP A 78 -14.62 -0.14 -8.47
C ASP A 78 -14.60 -0.43 -6.97
N PHE A 79 -13.80 -1.39 -6.52
CA PHE A 79 -13.61 -1.63 -5.09
C PHE A 79 -13.07 -0.38 -4.38
N LEU A 80 -12.03 0.27 -4.92
CA LEU A 80 -11.41 1.44 -4.31
C LEU A 80 -12.39 2.62 -4.21
N ILE A 81 -13.11 2.91 -5.30
CA ILE A 81 -14.02 4.06 -5.40
C ILE A 81 -15.30 3.80 -4.60
N ASN A 82 -15.98 2.67 -4.82
CA ASN A 82 -17.29 2.41 -4.22
C ASN A 82 -17.20 2.22 -2.69
N ASN A 83 -16.09 1.65 -2.20
CA ASN A 83 -15.87 1.49 -0.76
C ASN A 83 -15.22 2.73 -0.11
N LYS A 84 -15.01 3.82 -0.87
CA LYS A 84 -14.40 5.07 -0.41
C LYS A 84 -13.08 4.81 0.31
N VAL A 85 -12.21 4.03 -0.32
CA VAL A 85 -10.95 3.62 0.27
C VAL A 85 -10.08 4.85 0.52
N LEU A 86 -9.60 4.98 1.75
CA LEU A 86 -8.70 6.01 2.20
C LEU A 86 -7.34 5.38 2.51
N ILE A 87 -6.30 5.94 1.91
CA ILE A 87 -4.91 5.57 2.16
C ILE A 87 -4.31 6.64 3.08
N THR A 88 -3.79 6.20 4.22
CA THR A 88 -3.09 7.05 5.18
C THR A 88 -1.64 6.61 5.28
N LEU A 89 -0.72 7.52 4.94
CA LEU A 89 0.72 7.33 5.06
C LEU A 89 1.23 8.25 6.18
N GLU A 90 1.87 7.67 7.20
CA GLU A 90 2.52 8.41 8.27
C GLU A 90 4.03 8.41 8.06
N LEU A 91 4.60 9.61 8.05
CA LEU A 91 6.03 9.85 7.98
C LEU A 91 6.50 10.48 9.29
N VAL A 92 7.65 10.04 9.81
CA VAL A 92 8.23 10.58 11.05
C VAL A 92 9.67 11.02 10.81
N GLU A 93 10.16 12.00 11.55
CA GLU A 93 11.58 12.38 11.48
C GLU A 93 12.50 11.29 12.03
N ASN A 94 12.09 10.59 13.10
CA ASN A 94 12.88 9.56 13.75
C ASN A 94 11.98 8.39 14.20
N LEU A 95 12.26 7.17 13.70
CA LEU A 95 11.51 5.96 14.03
C LEU A 95 11.66 5.51 15.50
N ASP A 96 12.77 5.89 16.15
CA ASP A 96 13.08 5.51 17.53
C ASP A 96 12.57 6.52 18.56
N ASN A 97 12.11 7.69 18.11
CA ASN A 97 11.56 8.73 18.98
C ASN A 97 10.03 8.88 18.76
N PRO A 98 9.19 8.45 19.72
CA PRO A 98 7.73 8.52 19.59
C PRO A 98 7.18 9.95 19.57
N PHE A 99 7.97 10.93 20.00
CA PHE A 99 7.62 12.35 19.99
C PHE A 99 8.25 13.12 18.83
N SER A 100 8.92 12.44 17.89
CA SER A 100 9.45 13.10 16.70
C SER A 100 8.33 13.67 15.83
N ASN A 101 8.64 14.71 15.07
CA ASN A 101 7.66 15.34 14.19
C ASN A 101 7.07 14.30 13.23
N LYS A 102 5.73 14.31 13.15
CA LYS A 102 4.95 13.40 12.31
C LYS A 102 4.20 14.19 11.24
N ILE A 103 4.31 13.73 10.01
CA ILE A 103 3.48 14.17 8.89
C ILE A 103 2.55 13.04 8.51
N THR A 104 1.26 13.32 8.42
CA THR A 104 0.23 12.38 7.98
C THR A 104 -0.31 12.83 6.64
N ILE A 105 -0.21 11.97 5.63
CA ILE A 105 -0.73 12.20 4.29
C ILE A 105 -1.93 11.28 4.08
N GLN A 106 -3.05 11.83 3.65
CA GLN A 106 -4.26 11.08 3.36
C GLN A 106 -4.70 11.34 1.93
N ARG A 107 -4.97 10.28 1.17
CA ARG A 107 -5.54 10.35 -0.18
C ARG A 107 -6.61 9.30 -0.37
N ASN A 108 -7.68 9.68 -1.05
CA ASN A 108 -8.81 8.84 -1.44
C ASN A 108 -8.82 8.63 -2.98
N PHE A 109 -9.65 7.69 -3.43
CA PHE A 109 -9.88 7.37 -4.85
C PHE A 109 -11.17 7.97 -5.38
#